data_AF-A0A133MNF2-F1
#
_entry.id   AF-A0A133MNF2-F1
#
_cell.length_a   1.000
_cell.length_b   1.000
_cell.length_c   1.000
_cell.angle_alpha   90.00
_cell.angle_beta   90.00
_cell.angle_gamma   90.00
#
_symmetry.space_group_name_H-M   'P 1'
#
loop_
_entity.id
_entity.type
_entity.pdbx_description
1 polymer ?
#
loop_
_entity_poly.entity_id
_entity_poly.type
_entity_poly.pdbx_seq_one_letter_code
_entity_poly.pdbx_strand_id
1 'polypeptide(L)'
;MTNTFIANGEEDIVEILEKYDLEKITNMDADGCHKGLQEFMGVGAKVADCIMLFSMKKSSAFPVDVWVKRAMMHFYGADDASLNKIRIFARERFGEYSGFAQQYLFYYARENGIKI
;
A
#
# COMPACT_ATOMS: atom_id res chain seq x y z
N MET A 1 14.72 42.99 10.03
CA MET A 1 14.36 42.13 8.88
C MET A 1 15.05 40.76 8.92
N THR A 2 15.48 40.27 10.09
CA THR A 2 16.20 38.98 10.23
C THR A 2 15.41 37.92 11.03
N ASN A 3 14.28 38.28 11.65
CA ASN A 3 13.47 37.33 12.44
C ASN A 3 12.41 36.56 11.65
N THR A 4 12.05 36.97 10.43
CA THR A 4 11.01 36.31 9.63
C THR A 4 11.51 35.05 8.91
N PHE A 5 12.80 35.00 8.56
CA PHE A 5 13.38 33.84 7.85
C PHE A 5 13.61 32.61 8.74
N ILE A 6 13.84 32.82 10.05
CA ILE A 6 14.04 31.71 11.00
C ILE A 6 12.71 31.08 11.40
N ALA A 7 11.65 31.89 11.59
CA ALA A 7 10.31 31.40 11.95
C ALA A 7 9.71 30.48 10.87
N ASN A 8 9.85 30.84 9.59
CA ASN A 8 9.35 30.03 8.48
C ASN A 8 10.06 28.67 8.39
N GLY A 9 11.36 28.61 8.67
CA GLY A 9 12.11 27.35 8.62
C GLY A 9 11.78 26.37 9.75
N GLU A 10 11.32 26.88 10.90
CA GLU A 10 10.90 26.06 12.04
C GLU A 10 9.49 25.50 11.82
N GLU A 11 8.56 26.31 11.29
CA GLU A 11 7.22 25.87 10.87
C GLU A 11 7.28 24.82 9.75
N ASP A 12 8.14 25.00 8.74
CA ASP A 12 8.33 24.05 7.64
C ASP A 12 8.86 22.68 8.13
N ILE A 13 9.77 22.68 9.11
CA ILE A 13 10.31 21.43 9.70
C ILE A 13 9.23 20.69 10.48
N VAL A 14 8.43 21.40 11.28
CA VAL A 14 7.34 20.79 12.06
C VAL A 14 6.31 20.16 11.12
N GLU A 15 5.91 20.86 10.05
CA GLU A 15 4.96 20.33 9.07
C GLU A 15 5.50 19.07 8.36
N ILE A 16 6.79 19.06 8.01
CA ILE A 16 7.46 17.89 7.42
C ILE A 16 7.45 16.71 8.40
N LEU A 17 7.83 16.94 9.66
CA LEU A 17 7.85 15.89 10.69
C LEU A 17 6.46 15.33 10.96
N GLU A 18 5.42 16.18 11.02
CA GLU A 18 4.03 15.74 11.18
C GLU A 18 3.49 15.00 9.96
N LYS A 19 3.94 15.36 8.75
CA LYS A 19 3.54 14.71 7.50
C LYS A 19 4.09 13.28 7.41
N TYR A 20 5.32 13.05 7.86
CA TYR A 20 6.01 11.76 7.76
C TYR A 20 6.06 10.99 9.09
N ASP A 21 5.22 11.35 10.06
CA ASP A 21 5.06 10.62 11.31
C ASP A 21 4.44 9.23 11.07
N LEU A 22 5.28 8.20 11.20
CA LEU A 22 4.88 6.80 10.98
C LEU A 22 3.91 6.28 12.05
N GLU A 23 3.97 6.77 13.30
CA GLU A 23 3.03 6.36 14.35
C GLU A 23 1.64 6.90 14.04
N LYS A 24 1.55 8.17 13.65
CA LYS A 24 0.30 8.79 13.18
C LYS A 24 -0.27 8.02 12.00
N ILE A 25 0.54 7.75 10.97
CA ILE A 25 0.11 7.00 9.76
C ILE A 25 -0.35 5.58 10.11
N THR A 26 0.34 4.89 11.02
CA THR A 26 -0.03 3.54 11.48
C THR A 26 -1.40 3.51 12.16
N ASN A 27 -1.71 4.55 12.93
CA ASN A 27 -2.96 4.65 13.68
C ASN A 27 -4.18 5.10 12.84
N MET A 28 -3.97 5.53 11.59
CA MET A 28 -5.07 5.79 10.65
C MET A 28 -5.80 4.50 10.27
N ASP A 29 -7.00 4.61 9.68
CA ASP A 29 -7.63 3.46 9.04
C ASP A 29 -6.81 2.95 7.83
N ALA A 30 -7.19 1.82 7.24
CA ALA A 30 -6.41 1.20 6.17
C ALA A 30 -6.25 2.14 4.95
N ASP A 31 -7.27 2.90 4.58
CA ASP A 31 -7.21 3.77 3.41
C ASP A 31 -6.43 5.07 3.68
N GLY A 32 -6.55 5.62 4.89
CA GLY A 32 -5.77 6.76 5.37
C GLY A 32 -4.29 6.40 5.49
N CYS A 33 -3.98 5.24 6.08
CA CYS A 33 -2.62 4.70 6.15
C CYS A 33 -2.02 4.51 4.75
N HIS A 34 -2.78 3.92 3.83
CA HIS A 34 -2.36 3.73 2.44
C HIS A 34 -2.06 5.05 1.73
N LYS A 35 -2.89 6.08 1.90
CA LYS A 35 -2.66 7.42 1.33
C LYS A 35 -1.47 8.11 1.96
N GLY A 36 -1.36 8.11 3.30
CA GLY A 36 -0.24 8.73 4.01
C GLY A 36 1.11 8.13 3.60
N LEU A 37 1.17 6.81 3.40
CA LEU A 37 2.37 6.16 2.89
C LEU A 37 2.74 6.57 1.46
N GLN A 38 1.77 6.91 0.60
CA GLN A 38 2.05 7.34 -0.78
C GLN A 38 2.63 8.76 -0.89
N GLU A 39 2.61 9.53 0.20
CA GLU A 39 3.28 10.84 0.25
C GLU A 39 4.81 10.70 0.27
N PHE A 40 5.35 9.54 0.66
CA PHE A 40 6.78 9.28 0.59
C PHE A 40 7.23 9.09 -0.86
N MET A 41 8.28 9.81 -1.26
CA MET A 41 8.87 9.67 -2.59
C MET A 41 9.26 8.22 -2.88
N GLY A 42 8.76 7.67 -3.99
CA GLY A 42 9.01 6.28 -4.41
C GLY A 42 8.02 5.25 -3.85
N VAL A 43 7.06 5.66 -3.01
CA VAL A 43 6.02 4.77 -2.47
C VAL A 43 4.74 4.88 -3.30
N GLY A 44 4.60 3.98 -4.28
CA GLY A 44 3.33 3.79 -5.01
C GLY A 44 2.36 2.86 -4.29
N ALA A 45 1.15 2.67 -4.83
CA ALA A 45 0.08 1.87 -4.22
C ALA A 45 0.53 0.46 -3.77
N LYS A 46 1.26 -0.28 -4.61
CA LYS A 46 1.78 -1.61 -4.25
C LYS A 46 2.70 -1.54 -3.03
N VAL A 47 3.61 -0.56 -3.00
CA VAL A 47 4.61 -0.43 -1.93
C VAL A 47 3.93 0.00 -0.64
N ALA A 48 2.98 0.93 -0.71
CA ALA A 48 2.15 1.35 0.43
C ALA A 48 1.42 0.15 1.05
N ASP A 49 0.76 -0.69 0.24
CA ASP A 49 0.10 -1.91 0.73
C ASP A 49 1.09 -2.88 1.38
N CYS A 50 2.30 -3.05 0.84
CA CYS A 50 3.32 -3.92 1.46
C CYS A 50 3.72 -3.37 2.83
N ILE A 51 4.02 -2.08 2.95
CA ILE A 51 4.44 -1.46 4.21
C ILE A 51 3.34 -1.62 5.26
N MET A 52 2.11 -1.22 4.94
CA MET A 52 1.01 -1.28 5.92
C MET A 52 0.64 -2.71 6.34
N LEU A 53 0.79 -3.69 5.42
CA LEU A 53 0.56 -5.10 5.75
C LEU A 53 1.62 -5.64 6.69
N PHE A 54 2.91 -5.41 6.37
CA PHE A 54 4.03 -6.05 7.07
C PHE A 54 4.45 -5.34 8.35
N SER A 55 4.21 -4.02 8.46
CA SER A 55 4.67 -3.22 9.61
C SER A 55 3.55 -2.58 10.42
N MET A 56 2.35 -2.42 9.86
CA MET A 56 1.26 -1.63 10.48
C MET A 56 -0.02 -2.43 10.75
N LYS A 57 0.05 -3.77 10.63
CA LYS A 57 -1.04 -4.72 10.92
C LYS A 57 -2.33 -4.46 10.12
N LYS A 58 -2.24 -3.84 8.94
CA LYS A 58 -3.40 -3.59 8.09
C LYS A 58 -3.65 -4.80 7.18
N SER A 59 -4.27 -5.85 7.74
CA SER A 59 -4.49 -7.12 7.06
C SER A 59 -5.45 -7.04 5.86
N SER A 60 -6.25 -5.96 5.74
CA SER A 60 -7.09 -5.69 4.57
C SER A 60 -6.34 -5.10 3.37
N ALA A 61 -5.02 -4.92 3.47
CA ALA A 61 -4.17 -4.51 2.34
C ALA A 61 -4.04 -5.63 1.30
N PHE A 62 -3.87 -5.26 0.04
CA PHE A 62 -3.69 -6.23 -1.05
C PHE A 62 -2.65 -5.74 -2.06
N PRO A 63 -1.34 -5.95 -1.79
CA PRO A 63 -0.28 -5.53 -2.71
C PRO A 63 -0.36 -6.29 -4.05
N VAL A 64 -0.62 -5.57 -5.13
CA VAL A 64 -0.68 -6.14 -6.50
C VAL A 64 0.63 -5.88 -7.24
N ASP A 65 1.43 -6.93 -7.42
CA ASP A 65 2.60 -6.93 -8.31
C ASP A 65 2.35 -7.79 -9.56
N VAL A 66 3.39 -8.07 -10.34
CA VAL A 66 3.28 -8.89 -11.56
C VAL A 66 2.86 -10.33 -11.29
N TRP A 67 3.24 -10.93 -10.16
CA TRP A 67 2.89 -12.31 -9.81
C TRP A 67 1.46 -12.40 -9.27
N VAL A 68 1.09 -11.46 -8.40
CA VAL A 68 -0.27 -11.38 -7.85
C VAL A 68 -1.25 -11.01 -8.96
N LYS A 69 -0.91 -10.10 -9.87
CA LYS A 69 -1.71 -9.80 -11.06
C LYS A 69 -1.99 -11.08 -11.86
N ARG A 70 -0.95 -11.86 -12.13
CA ARG A 70 -1.12 -13.15 -12.81
C ARG A 70 -2.00 -14.10 -12.00
N ALA A 71 -1.72 -14.31 -10.72
CA ALA A 71 -2.56 -15.16 -9.88
C ALA A 71 -4.05 -14.76 -9.94
N MET A 72 -4.35 -13.45 -9.91
CA MET A 72 -5.70 -12.93 -9.96
C MET A 72 -6.38 -13.15 -11.31
N MET A 73 -5.65 -12.95 -12.41
CA MET A 73 -6.16 -13.24 -13.76
C MET A 73 -6.38 -14.75 -13.96
N HIS A 74 -5.48 -15.60 -13.47
CA HIS A 74 -5.55 -17.05 -13.64
C HIS A 74 -6.66 -17.71 -12.81
N PHE A 75 -6.77 -17.38 -11.53
CA PHE A 75 -7.72 -18.05 -10.62
C PHE A 75 -9.09 -17.39 -10.53
N TYR A 76 -9.16 -16.08 -10.75
CA TYR A 76 -10.39 -15.30 -10.55
C TYR A 76 -10.91 -14.67 -11.83
N GLY A 77 -10.27 -14.91 -12.98
CA GLY A 77 -10.68 -14.34 -14.26
C GLY A 77 -10.71 -12.82 -14.23
N ALA A 78 -9.89 -12.20 -13.38
CA ALA A 78 -9.75 -10.76 -13.38
C ALA A 78 -9.29 -10.34 -14.78
N ASP A 79 -9.95 -9.34 -15.36
CA ASP A 79 -9.52 -8.79 -16.65
C ASP A 79 -8.05 -8.35 -16.57
N ASP A 80 -7.42 -8.14 -17.74
CA ASP A 80 -6.17 -7.36 -17.82
C ASP A 80 -6.43 -5.88 -17.51
N ALA A 81 -7.04 -5.66 -16.36
CA ALA A 81 -7.48 -4.41 -15.82
C ALA A 81 -6.29 -3.71 -15.14
N SER A 82 -6.47 -2.43 -14.85
CA SER A 82 -5.48 -1.69 -14.07
C SER A 82 -5.25 -2.38 -12.72
N LEU A 83 -4.02 -2.28 -12.21
CA LEU A 83 -3.63 -2.85 -10.91
C LEU A 83 -4.59 -2.42 -9.77
N ASN A 84 -5.13 -1.21 -9.86
CA ASN A 84 -6.09 -0.69 -8.89
C ASN A 84 -7.43 -1.44 -8.92
N LYS A 85 -7.94 -1.84 -10.09
CA LYS A 85 -9.17 -2.64 -10.17
C LYS A 85 -8.98 -4.02 -9.52
N ILE A 86 -7.84 -4.66 -9.77
CA ILE A 86 -7.49 -5.94 -9.12
C ILE A 86 -7.39 -5.78 -7.60
N ARG A 87 -6.77 -4.69 -7.14
CA ARG A 87 -6.67 -4.37 -5.71
C ARG A 87 -8.05 -4.23 -5.07
N ILE A 88 -8.96 -3.44 -5.68
CA ILE A 88 -10.32 -3.23 -5.18
C ILE A 88 -11.07 -4.56 -5.13
N PHE A 89 -11.08 -5.31 -6.24
CA PHE A 89 -11.74 -6.61 -6.33
C PHE A 89 -11.27 -7.58 -5.23
N ALA A 90 -9.96 -7.66 -5.01
CA ALA A 90 -9.41 -8.55 -4.00
C ALA A 90 -9.73 -8.12 -2.57
N ARG A 91 -9.78 -6.80 -2.31
CA ARG A 91 -10.20 -6.26 -1.00
C ARG A 91 -11.67 -6.52 -0.72
N GLU A 92 -12.54 -6.37 -1.71
CA GLU A 92 -13.97 -6.70 -1.61
C GLU A 92 -14.19 -8.20 -1.41
N ARG A 93 -13.39 -9.04 -2.09
CA ARG A 93 -13.53 -10.49 -2.04
C ARG A 93 -13.01 -11.12 -0.74
N PHE A 94 -11.86 -10.65 -0.25
CA PHE A 94 -11.17 -11.28 0.90
C PHE A 94 -11.31 -10.48 2.20
N GLY A 95 -11.75 -9.22 2.15
CA GLY A 95 -12.02 -8.40 3.33
C GLY A 95 -10.80 -8.24 4.24
N GLU A 96 -10.97 -8.54 5.53
CA GLU A 96 -9.89 -8.48 6.51
C GLU A 96 -8.75 -9.49 6.27
N TYR A 97 -8.99 -10.51 5.43
CA TYR A 97 -8.02 -11.56 5.11
C TYR A 97 -7.23 -11.30 3.82
N SER A 98 -7.45 -10.16 3.16
CA SER A 98 -6.81 -9.81 1.88
C SER A 98 -5.30 -9.98 1.89
N GLY A 99 -4.61 -9.51 2.93
CA GLY A 99 -3.16 -9.60 3.04
C GLY A 99 -2.68 -11.03 3.14
N PHE A 100 -3.38 -11.88 3.89
CA PHE A 100 -3.05 -13.32 3.98
C PHE A 100 -3.28 -14.02 2.64
N ALA A 101 -4.43 -13.79 2.01
CA ALA A 101 -4.74 -14.33 0.69
C ALA A 101 -3.68 -13.92 -0.33
N GLN A 102 -3.27 -12.64 -0.31
CA GLN A 102 -2.24 -12.10 -1.17
C GLN A 102 -0.89 -12.82 -0.99
N GLN A 103 -0.47 -13.12 0.25
CA GLN A 103 0.77 -13.84 0.51
C GLN A 103 0.76 -15.26 -0.07
N TYR A 104 -0.34 -16.00 0.10
CA TYR A 104 -0.49 -17.34 -0.49
C TYR A 104 -0.50 -17.30 -2.02
N LEU A 105 -1.22 -16.34 -2.61
CA LEU A 105 -1.28 -16.15 -4.06
C LEU A 105 0.08 -15.79 -4.64
N PHE A 106 0.80 -14.86 -3.99
CA PHE A 106 2.14 -14.44 -4.40
C PHE A 106 3.10 -15.63 -4.37
N TYR A 107 3.16 -16.36 -3.24
CA TYR A 107 4.05 -17.51 -3.08
C TYR A 107 3.76 -18.57 -4.14
N TYR A 108 2.49 -18.98 -4.27
CA TYR A 108 2.11 -20.00 -5.25
C TYR A 108 2.44 -19.57 -6.69
N ALA A 109 2.09 -18.35 -7.07
CA ALA A 109 2.28 -17.87 -8.45
C ALA A 109 3.76 -17.74 -8.83
N ARG A 110 4.59 -17.31 -7.89
CA ARG A 110 6.03 -17.16 -8.10
C ARG A 110 6.73 -18.51 -8.16
N GLU A 111 6.46 -19.42 -7.21
CA GLU A 111 7.13 -20.73 -7.15
C GLU A 111 6.71 -21.63 -8.32
N ASN A 112 5.45 -21.55 -8.77
CA ASN A 112 4.96 -22.33 -9.91
C ASN A 112 5.14 -21.61 -11.25
N GLY A 113 5.71 -20.40 -11.26
CA GLY A 113 5.99 -19.65 -12.47
C GLY A 113 4.77 -19.43 -13.37
N ILE A 114 3.59 -19.11 -12.79
CA ILE A 114 2.34 -18.95 -13.54
C ILE A 114 2.56 -17.98 -14.71
N LYS A 115 2.14 -18.41 -15.90
CA LYS A 115 2.13 -17.63 -17.13
C LYS A 115 0.69 -17.41 -17.57
N ILE A 116 0.43 -16.23 -18.12
CA ILE A 116 -0.85 -15.81 -18.71
C ILE A 116 -0.53 -15.12 -20.02
#